data_AF-A0A2V5YBZ2-F1
#
_entry.id   AF-A0A2V5YBZ2-F1
#
_cell.length_a   1.000
_cell.length_b   1.000
_cell.length_c   1.000
_cell.angle_alpha   90.00
_cell.angle_beta   90.00
_cell.angle_gamma   90.00
#
_symmetry.space_group_name_H-M   'P 1'
#
loop_
_entity.id
_entity.type
_entity.pdbx_description
1 polymer ?
#
loop_
_entity_poly.entity_id
_entity_poly.type
_entity_poly.pdbx_seq_one_letter_code
_entity_poly.pdbx_strand_id
1 'polypeptide(L)'
;MSRVSALSARSGARRSREITFGPRGRSCDYPVEKKSRAGIQVRPLLELPLILLVHRNSGLARAGELWKRDKIEETLISFPRTDPIHASFQRGLECLGVEWFCGIEVNSARLIERYVASGYGIGLAVAVPGFKPPAGVRVLELPNFPVVLVGTSWSDKLSNISKQLLAELESEAQVQMRRMKSRGRH
;
A
#
# COMPACT_ATOMS: atom_id res chain seq x y z
N MET A 1 -11.37 12.08 -23.18
CA MET A 1 -10.34 12.42 -22.18
C MET A 1 -10.41 13.92 -21.95
N SER A 2 -11.06 14.38 -20.89
CA SER A 2 -11.16 15.82 -20.60
C SER A 2 -10.39 16.12 -19.33
N ARG A 3 -9.23 16.78 -19.49
CA ARG A 3 -8.51 17.45 -18.40
C ARG A 3 -9.25 18.76 -18.11
N VAL A 4 -9.70 18.95 -16.87
CA VAL A 4 -10.14 20.26 -16.39
C VAL A 4 -9.12 20.74 -15.37
N SER A 5 -8.35 21.77 -15.73
CA SER A 5 -7.48 22.50 -14.82
C SER A 5 -8.30 23.61 -14.17
N ALA A 6 -8.59 23.51 -12.87
CA ALA A 6 -9.07 24.63 -12.09
C ALA A 6 -7.89 25.33 -11.39
N LEU A 7 -7.53 26.52 -11.88
CA LEU A 7 -6.65 27.44 -11.17
C LEU A 7 -7.43 28.11 -10.02
N SER A 8 -6.86 28.09 -8.81
CA SER A 8 -7.20 29.05 -7.76
C SER A 8 -5.92 29.46 -7.05
N ALA A 9 -5.63 30.75 -7.12
CA ALA A 9 -4.45 31.39 -6.55
C ALA A 9 -4.69 31.80 -5.10
N ARG A 10 -3.84 31.30 -4.19
CA ARG A 10 -3.37 32.00 -2.97
C ARG A 10 -2.14 31.24 -2.44
N SER A 11 -1.16 32.03 -2.01
CA SER A 11 0.23 31.68 -1.71
C SER A 11 0.41 30.59 -0.65
N GLY A 12 1.39 29.71 -0.87
CA GLY A 12 1.89 28.76 0.12
C GLY A 12 2.05 27.35 -0.45
N ALA A 13 3.27 27.05 -0.94
CA ALA A 13 3.78 25.73 -1.37
C ALA A 13 2.75 24.60 -1.52
N ARG A 14 1.98 24.62 -2.62
CA ARG A 14 1.07 23.55 -3.00
C ARG A 14 1.88 22.38 -3.56
N ARG A 15 2.12 21.35 -2.75
CA ARG A 15 2.50 20.03 -3.28
C ARG A 15 1.32 19.54 -4.12
N SER A 16 1.49 19.40 -5.43
CA SER A 16 0.48 18.82 -6.31
C SER A 16 0.07 17.45 -5.78
N ARG A 17 -1.16 17.34 -5.27
CA ARG A 17 -1.83 16.07 -5.02
C ARG A 17 -2.52 15.69 -6.31
N GLU A 18 -2.15 14.55 -6.87
CA GLU A 18 -2.82 14.00 -8.03
C GLU A 18 -4.16 13.43 -7.57
N ILE A 19 -5.26 14.07 -7.96
CA ILE A 19 -6.62 13.68 -7.56
C ILE A 19 -7.00 12.45 -8.37
N THR A 20 -6.98 11.27 -7.77
CA THR A 20 -7.51 10.06 -8.39
C THR A 20 -8.99 9.90 -8.01
N PHE A 21 -9.86 9.99 -9.01
CA PHE A 21 -11.29 9.75 -8.83
C PHE A 21 -11.57 8.24 -8.87
N GLY A 22 -12.28 7.73 -7.86
CA GLY A 22 -12.79 6.36 -7.87
C GLY A 22 -13.92 6.17 -8.91
N PRO A 23 -14.32 4.93 -9.22
CA PRO A 23 -15.34 4.61 -10.22
C PRO A 23 -16.73 5.21 -9.92
N ARG A 24 -16.97 5.66 -8.68
CA ARG A 24 -18.21 6.35 -8.26
C ARG A 24 -18.06 7.87 -8.12
N GLY A 25 -17.02 8.48 -8.68
CA GLY A 25 -16.82 9.93 -8.62
C GLY A 25 -16.45 10.49 -7.24
N ARG A 26 -16.13 9.62 -6.25
CA ARG A 26 -15.64 10.04 -4.93
C ARG A 26 -14.16 10.41 -5.03
N SER A 27 -13.81 11.61 -4.56
CA SER A 27 -12.42 12.03 -4.33
C SER A 27 -11.89 11.29 -3.10
N CYS A 28 -10.96 10.37 -3.32
CA CYS A 28 -10.35 9.58 -2.26
C CYS A 28 -8.97 10.13 -1.92
N ASP A 29 -8.95 11.30 -1.27
CA ASP A 29 -7.72 11.81 -0.65
C ASP A 29 -7.51 11.04 0.66
N TYR A 30 -6.62 10.05 0.63
CA TYR A 30 -6.24 9.34 1.85
C TYR A 30 -5.25 10.20 2.65
N PRO A 31 -5.55 10.58 3.89
CA PRO A 31 -4.55 11.17 4.74
C PRO A 31 -3.47 10.11 4.97
N VAL A 32 -2.29 10.35 4.41
CA VAL A 32 -1.11 9.56 4.72
C VAL A 32 -0.74 9.87 6.17
N GLU A 33 -1.08 8.95 7.07
CA GLU A 33 -1.01 9.18 8.50
C GLU A 33 0.46 9.30 8.95
N LYS A 34 0.91 10.54 9.14
CA LYS A 34 2.21 10.85 9.73
C LYS A 34 2.01 11.15 11.21
N LYS A 35 1.82 10.12 12.04
CA LYS A 35 1.77 10.30 13.50
C LYS A 35 3.16 10.68 14.01
N SER A 36 3.46 11.98 14.07
CA SER A 36 4.52 12.50 14.93
C SER A 36 3.91 12.69 16.32
N ARG A 37 4.48 12.00 17.32
CA ARG A 37 4.21 12.32 18.73
C ARG A 37 5.10 13.50 19.13
N ALA A 38 4.67 14.32 20.09
CA ALA A 38 5.51 15.40 20.60
C ALA A 38 6.91 14.87 20.98
N GLY A 39 7.96 15.52 20.48
CA GLY A 39 9.35 15.07 20.67
C GLY A 39 9.85 13.97 19.72
N ILE A 40 9.00 13.39 18.86
CA ILE A 40 9.39 12.36 17.88
C ILE A 40 9.33 12.95 16.47
N GLN A 41 10.49 13.06 15.83
CA GLN A 41 10.62 13.38 14.42
C GLN A 41 10.37 12.13 13.59
N VAL A 42 9.66 12.27 12.47
CA VAL A 42 9.33 11.16 11.55
C VAL A 42 9.68 11.56 10.13
N ARG A 43 10.37 10.68 9.41
CA ARG A 43 10.74 10.89 8.01
C ARG A 43 10.36 9.68 7.14
N PRO A 44 9.51 9.87 6.12
CA PRO A 44 9.16 8.79 5.20
C PRO A 44 10.36 8.45 4.31
N LEU A 45 10.55 7.16 4.07
CA LEU A 45 11.59 6.61 3.19
C LEU A 45 10.98 5.93 1.96
N LEU A 46 10.00 5.05 2.15
CA LEU A 46 9.39 4.27 1.08
C LEU A 46 7.86 4.37 1.12
N GLU A 47 7.27 4.31 -0.07
CA GLU A 47 5.84 4.13 -0.29
C GLU A 47 5.64 2.76 -0.90
N LEU A 48 5.04 1.83 -0.14
CA LEU A 48 4.82 0.46 -0.57
C LEU A 48 3.37 0.30 -1.04
N PRO A 49 3.14 -0.01 -2.32
CA PRO A 49 1.81 -0.32 -2.83
C PRO A 49 1.24 -1.57 -2.16
N LEU A 50 -0.07 -1.59 -1.92
CA LEU A 50 -0.77 -2.80 -1.53
C LEU A 50 -0.90 -3.74 -2.74
N ILE A 51 -0.89 -5.04 -2.46
CA ILE A 51 -1.11 -6.10 -3.43
C ILE A 51 -1.97 -7.21 -2.83
N LEU A 52 -2.64 -7.96 -3.68
CA LEU A 52 -3.26 -9.23 -3.30
C LEU A 52 -2.42 -10.39 -3.82
N LEU A 53 -2.26 -11.40 -2.99
CA LEU A 53 -1.67 -12.67 -3.33
C LEU A 53 -2.80 -13.67 -3.57
N VAL A 54 -2.81 -14.30 -4.74
CA VAL A 54 -3.80 -15.32 -5.09
C VAL A 54 -3.11 -16.63 -5.43
N HIS A 55 -3.79 -17.74 -5.19
CA HIS A 55 -3.31 -19.04 -5.67
C HIS A 55 -3.15 -19.00 -7.19
N ARG A 56 -2.14 -19.69 -7.74
CA ARG A 56 -1.79 -19.63 -9.17
C ARG A 56 -2.95 -20.02 -10.09
N ASN A 57 -3.78 -20.96 -9.65
CA ASN A 57 -4.93 -21.47 -10.40
C ASN A 57 -6.21 -20.66 -10.16
N SER A 58 -6.15 -19.57 -9.39
CA SER A 58 -7.31 -18.68 -9.22
C SER A 58 -7.74 -18.13 -10.58
N GLY A 59 -9.05 -18.10 -10.83
CA GLY A 59 -9.63 -17.50 -12.03
C GLY A 59 -9.55 -15.97 -12.07
N LEU A 60 -9.14 -15.32 -10.97
CA LEU A 60 -8.97 -13.87 -10.91
C LEU A 60 -7.77 -13.43 -11.75
N ALA A 61 -8.02 -12.57 -12.74
CA ALA A 61 -6.98 -11.93 -13.52
C ALA A 61 -6.59 -10.56 -12.94
N ARG A 62 -7.53 -9.85 -12.31
CA ARG A 62 -7.33 -8.50 -11.74
C ARG A 62 -8.11 -8.35 -10.44
N ALA A 63 -7.54 -7.60 -9.48
CA ALA A 63 -8.26 -7.31 -8.22
C ALA A 63 -9.58 -6.57 -8.44
N GLY A 64 -9.66 -5.76 -9.50
CA GLY A 64 -10.88 -5.05 -9.91
C GLY A 64 -12.10 -5.93 -10.18
N GLU A 65 -11.92 -7.23 -10.42
CA GLU A 65 -13.00 -8.20 -10.60
C GLU A 65 -13.73 -8.51 -9.29
N LEU A 66 -13.06 -8.39 -8.14
CA LEU A 66 -13.67 -8.59 -6.82
C LEU A 66 -14.69 -7.50 -6.51
N TRP A 67 -14.37 -6.25 -6.85
CA TRP A 67 -15.18 -5.08 -6.51
C TRP A 67 -16.47 -4.96 -7.33
N LYS A 68 -16.59 -5.75 -8.41
CA LYS A 68 -17.78 -5.80 -9.28
C LYS A 68 -18.84 -6.79 -8.80
N ARG A 69 -18.48 -7.66 -7.87
CA ARG A 69 -19.37 -8.69 -7.35
C ARG A 69 -20.26 -8.09 -6.28
N ASP A 70 -21.45 -8.65 -6.13
CA ASP A 70 -22.36 -8.32 -5.03
C ASP A 70 -21.75 -8.72 -3.67
N LYS A 71 -21.11 -9.89 -3.64
CA LYS A 71 -20.39 -10.42 -2.48
C LYS A 71 -19.06 -11.03 -2.86
N ILE A 72 -18.08 -10.86 -1.98
CA ILE A 72 -16.78 -11.53 -2.06
C ILE A 72 -16.84 -12.76 -1.15
N GLU A 73 -16.80 -13.94 -1.77
CA GLU A 73 -16.88 -15.23 -1.06
C GLU A 73 -15.50 -15.73 -0.62
N GLU A 74 -14.44 -15.22 -1.24
CA GLU A 74 -13.08 -15.61 -0.90
C GLU A 74 -12.68 -15.14 0.49
N THR A 75 -12.09 -16.05 1.29
CA THR A 75 -11.52 -15.71 2.59
C THR A 75 -10.34 -14.75 2.43
N LEU A 76 -10.42 -13.58 3.07
CA LEU A 76 -9.28 -12.67 3.18
C LEU A 76 -8.33 -13.14 4.29
N ILE A 77 -7.09 -13.43 3.92
CA ILE A 77 -5.98 -13.71 4.81
C ILE A 77 -5.19 -12.42 5.01
N SER A 78 -5.12 -11.90 6.23
CA SER A 78 -4.57 -10.56 6.48
C SER A 78 -3.89 -10.44 7.84
N PHE A 79 -3.17 -9.34 8.03
CA PHE A 79 -2.68 -8.90 9.33
C PHE A 79 -3.85 -8.45 10.23
N PRO A 80 -3.62 -8.36 11.56
CA PRO A 80 -4.64 -7.85 12.48
C PRO A 80 -5.10 -6.44 12.11
N ARG A 81 -6.31 -6.07 12.54
CA ARG A 81 -6.92 -4.75 12.26
C ARG A 81 -6.03 -3.57 12.66
N THR A 82 -5.17 -3.75 13.67
CA THR A 82 -4.23 -2.74 14.15
C THR A 82 -3.02 -2.52 13.23
N ASP A 83 -2.78 -3.42 12.27
CA ASP A 83 -1.67 -3.35 11.35
C ASP A 83 -1.90 -2.29 10.25
N PRO A 84 -0.91 -1.46 9.92
CA PRO A 84 -1.06 -0.42 8.91
C PRO A 84 -1.39 -0.96 7.51
N ILE A 85 -0.97 -2.18 7.17
CA ILE A 85 -1.28 -2.82 5.88
C ILE A 85 -2.79 -3.09 5.81
N HIS A 86 -3.35 -3.69 6.87
CA HIS A 86 -4.79 -3.96 6.95
C HIS A 86 -5.60 -2.66 6.94
N ALA A 87 -5.21 -1.68 7.75
CA ALA A 87 -5.90 -0.40 7.85
C ALA A 87 -5.89 0.37 6.50
N SER A 88 -4.77 0.36 5.77
CA SER A 88 -4.70 0.96 4.43
C SER A 88 -5.61 0.25 3.43
N PHE A 89 -5.69 -1.08 3.48
CA PHE A 89 -6.56 -1.84 2.58
C PHE A 89 -8.04 -1.56 2.84
N GLN A 90 -8.46 -1.55 4.11
CA GLN A 90 -9.85 -1.24 4.48
C GLN A 90 -10.26 0.18 4.04
N ARG A 91 -9.40 1.19 4.21
CA ARG A 91 -9.68 2.55 3.67
C ARG A 91 -9.87 2.56 2.14
N GLY A 92 -9.10 1.75 1.42
CA GLY A 92 -9.28 1.59 -0.02
C GLY A 92 -10.64 0.96 -0.38
N LEU A 93 -11.03 -0.09 0.35
CA LEU A 93 -12.33 -0.74 0.18
C LEU A 93 -13.50 0.18 0.52
N GLU A 94 -13.41 0.94 1.62
CA GLU A 94 -14.41 1.95 2.02
C GLU A 94 -14.63 2.99 0.91
N CYS A 95 -13.54 3.45 0.29
CA CYS A 95 -13.59 4.37 -0.85
C CYS A 95 -14.33 3.77 -2.06
N LEU A 96 -14.08 2.49 -2.33
CA LEU A 96 -14.80 1.73 -3.33
C LEU A 96 -16.23 1.41 -2.92
N GLY A 97 -16.61 1.55 -1.63
CA GLY A 97 -17.87 1.14 -1.04
C GLY A 97 -18.09 -0.37 -1.11
N VAL A 98 -17.01 -1.11 -0.87
CA VAL A 98 -16.97 -2.57 -0.81
C VAL A 98 -16.66 -2.96 0.63
N GLU A 99 -17.31 -4.01 1.12
CA GLU A 99 -17.01 -4.60 2.42
C GLU A 99 -16.33 -5.96 2.21
N TRP A 100 -15.17 -6.15 2.86
CA TRP A 100 -14.49 -7.44 2.88
C TRP A 100 -13.68 -7.60 4.15
N PHE A 101 -14.11 -8.53 5.00
CA PHE A 101 -13.54 -8.74 6.33
C PHE A 101 -12.46 -9.82 6.31
N CYS A 102 -11.49 -9.69 7.22
CA CYS A 102 -10.47 -10.73 7.42
C CYS A 102 -11.13 -11.99 8.00
N GLY A 103 -11.01 -13.10 7.28
CA GLY A 103 -11.48 -14.42 7.75
C GLY A 103 -10.37 -15.25 8.39
N ILE A 104 -9.10 -15.03 8.00
CA ILE A 104 -7.92 -15.65 8.62
C ILE A 104 -6.91 -14.56 8.96
N GLU A 105 -6.74 -14.31 10.26
CA GLU A 105 -5.75 -13.36 10.77
C GLU A 105 -4.40 -14.05 10.97
N VAL A 106 -3.31 -13.43 10.52
CA VAL A 106 -1.94 -13.92 10.71
C VAL A 106 -0.99 -12.77 11.05
N ASN A 107 0.14 -13.07 11.70
CA ASN A 107 1.13 -12.08 12.14
C ASN A 107 2.41 -12.06 11.27
N SER A 108 2.41 -12.73 10.11
CA SER A 108 3.61 -12.86 9.28
C SER A 108 3.26 -12.91 7.79
N ALA A 109 3.96 -12.12 6.98
CA ALA A 109 3.85 -12.17 5.52
C ALA A 109 4.11 -13.57 4.95
N ARG A 110 5.07 -14.31 5.54
CA ARG A 110 5.39 -15.68 5.14
C ARG A 110 4.23 -16.66 5.40
N LEU A 111 3.42 -16.43 6.43
CA LEU A 111 2.23 -17.23 6.68
C LEU A 111 1.13 -16.92 5.68
N ILE A 112 0.94 -15.64 5.32
CA ILE A 112 0.03 -15.23 4.24
C ILE A 112 0.38 -15.98 2.95
N GLU A 113 1.65 -15.92 2.53
CA GLU A 113 2.15 -16.62 1.35
C GLU A 113 1.85 -18.12 1.36
N ARG A 114 2.10 -18.80 2.50
CA ARG A 114 1.84 -20.23 2.65
C ARG A 114 0.36 -20.57 2.55
N TYR A 115 -0.50 -19.80 3.22
CA TYR A 115 -1.93 -20.06 3.19
C TYR A 115 -2.53 -19.81 1.80
N VAL A 116 -2.05 -18.80 1.09
CA VAL A 116 -2.44 -18.57 -0.31
C VAL A 116 -1.95 -19.70 -1.21
N ALA A 117 -0.70 -20.14 -1.07
CA ALA A 117 -0.16 -21.24 -1.86
C ALA A 117 -0.91 -22.56 -1.62
N SER A 118 -1.44 -22.77 -0.40
CA SER A 118 -2.28 -23.91 -0.06
C SER A 118 -3.76 -23.74 -0.41
N GLY A 119 -4.17 -22.60 -0.97
CA GLY A 119 -5.54 -22.37 -1.45
C GLY A 119 -6.56 -21.99 -0.38
N TYR A 120 -6.12 -21.56 0.82
CA TYR A 120 -7.03 -21.20 1.92
C TYR A 120 -7.73 -19.84 1.74
N GLY A 121 -7.34 -19.05 0.74
CA GLY A 121 -7.92 -17.73 0.50
C GLY A 121 -7.03 -16.80 -0.32
N ILE A 122 -7.34 -15.51 -0.24
CA ILE A 122 -6.61 -14.42 -0.87
C ILE A 122 -5.83 -13.66 0.20
N GLY A 123 -4.52 -13.49 -0.01
CA GLY A 123 -3.63 -12.84 0.94
C GLY A 123 -3.48 -11.34 0.69
N LEU A 124 -3.54 -10.53 1.72
CA LEU A 124 -3.16 -9.12 1.66
C LEU A 124 -1.66 -8.95 1.92
N ALA A 125 -0.96 -8.23 1.04
CA ALA A 125 0.46 -7.93 1.24
C ALA A 125 0.82 -6.54 0.69
N VAL A 126 2.10 -6.18 0.82
CA VAL A 126 2.70 -4.99 0.19
C VAL A 126 3.74 -5.42 -0.83
N ALA A 127 3.85 -4.67 -1.93
CA ALA A 127 4.91 -4.86 -2.90
C ALA A 127 6.22 -4.29 -2.36
N VAL A 128 7.11 -5.16 -1.87
CA VAL A 128 8.47 -4.76 -1.44
C VAL A 128 9.45 -4.80 -2.62
N PRO A 129 10.48 -3.93 -2.66
CA PRO A 129 11.53 -4.00 -3.67
C PRO A 129 12.14 -5.41 -3.75
N GLY A 130 12.24 -5.96 -4.95
CA GLY A 130 12.82 -7.29 -5.14
C GLY A 130 11.90 -8.47 -4.82
N PHE A 131 10.66 -8.24 -4.38
CA PHE A 131 9.70 -9.30 -4.12
C PHE A 131 9.53 -10.22 -5.33
N LYS A 132 9.49 -11.52 -5.06
CA LYS A 132 9.15 -12.57 -6.02
C LYS A 132 8.11 -13.47 -5.33
N PRO A 133 6.91 -13.63 -5.90
CA PRO A 133 5.92 -14.50 -5.30
C PRO A 133 6.45 -15.95 -5.25
N PRO A 134 6.18 -16.69 -4.18
CA PRO A 134 6.59 -18.08 -4.08
C PRO A 134 5.86 -18.94 -5.12
N ALA A 135 6.39 -20.14 -5.37
CA ALA A 135 5.75 -21.09 -6.28
C ALA A 135 4.30 -21.36 -5.85
N GLY A 136 3.38 -21.32 -6.81
CA GLY A 136 1.95 -21.51 -6.51
C GLY A 136 1.19 -20.22 -6.20
N VAL A 137 1.84 -19.06 -6.19
CA VAL A 137 1.22 -17.76 -5.89
C VAL A 137 1.41 -16.79 -7.06
N ARG A 138 0.36 -16.00 -7.34
CA ARG A 138 0.39 -14.85 -8.27
C ARG A 138 0.05 -13.57 -7.51
N VAL A 139 0.52 -12.44 -8.06
CA VAL A 139 0.24 -11.11 -7.53
C VAL A 139 -0.86 -10.45 -8.36
N LEU A 140 -1.84 -9.84 -7.69
CA LEU A 140 -2.79 -8.91 -8.28
C LEU A 140 -2.51 -7.53 -7.68
N GLU A 141 -2.27 -6.54 -8.55
CA GLU A 141 -2.02 -5.17 -8.11
C GLU A 141 -3.31 -4.50 -7.64
N LEU A 142 -3.18 -3.57 -6.67
CA LEU A 142 -4.25 -2.73 -6.16
C LEU A 142 -4.00 -1.27 -6.55
N PRO A 143 -4.23 -0.88 -7.82
CA PRO A 143 -4.05 0.50 -8.22
C PRO A 143 -5.02 1.41 -7.47
N ASN A 144 -4.57 2.62 -7.15
CA ASN A 144 -5.36 3.66 -6.46
C ASN A 144 -5.74 3.33 -5.00
N PHE A 145 -5.20 2.26 -4.42
CA PHE A 145 -5.28 2.03 -2.97
C PHE A 145 -4.26 2.88 -2.21
N PRO A 146 -4.50 3.20 -0.93
CA PRO A 146 -3.52 3.88 -0.09
C PRO A 146 -2.24 3.06 0.03
N VAL A 147 -1.09 3.71 -0.14
CA VAL A 147 0.22 3.09 0.10
C VAL A 147 0.49 2.95 1.60
N VAL A 148 1.34 1.98 1.95
CA VAL A 148 1.91 1.85 3.29
C VAL A 148 3.24 2.59 3.32
N LEU A 149 3.38 3.52 4.27
CA LEU A 149 4.64 4.22 4.47
C LEU A 149 5.61 3.40 5.32
N VAL A 150 6.85 3.31 4.85
CA VAL A 150 8.00 2.92 5.67
C VAL A 150 8.83 4.17 5.89
N GLY A 151 9.22 4.42 7.13
CA GLY A 151 9.98 5.60 7.49
C GLY A 151 10.86 5.39 8.71
N THR A 152 11.73 6.35 8.95
CA THR A 152 12.51 6.45 10.17
C THR A 152 11.81 7.37 11.15
N SER A 153 12.01 7.09 12.44
CA SER A 153 11.58 7.98 13.51
C SER A 153 12.67 8.06 14.56
N TRP A 154 12.84 9.23 15.17
CA TRP A 154 13.81 9.44 16.22
C TRP A 154 13.33 10.51 17.19
N SER A 155 13.75 10.37 18.43
CA SER A 155 13.61 11.41 19.44
C SER A 155 14.84 12.31 19.42
N ASP A 156 14.67 13.53 19.93
CA ASP A 156 15.78 14.45 20.22
C ASP A 156 16.66 14.78 19.00
N LYS A 157 17.89 15.22 19.27
CA LYS A 157 18.88 15.59 18.26
C LYS A 157 19.74 14.39 17.90
N LEU A 158 19.77 14.04 16.61
CA LEU A 158 20.64 12.98 16.09
C LEU A 158 22.13 13.30 16.29
N SER A 159 22.89 12.28 16.69
CA SER A 159 24.36 12.30 16.63
C SER A 159 24.84 12.46 15.18
N ASN A 160 26.11 12.82 14.96
CA ASN A 160 26.66 12.95 13.61
C ASN A 160 26.62 11.62 12.84
N ILE A 161 26.91 10.49 13.51
CA ILE A 161 26.84 9.15 12.90
C ILE A 161 25.39 8.81 12.51
N SER A 162 24.43 9.10 13.40
CA SER A 162 23.00 8.83 13.11
C SER A 162 22.46 9.70 11.97
N LYS A 163 22.95 10.95 11.83
CA LYS A 163 22.62 11.80 10.68
C LYS A 163 23.16 11.24 9.37
N GLN A 164 24.41 10.76 9.39
CA GLN A 164 25.01 10.14 8.21
C GLN A 164 24.28 8.85 7.82
N LEU A 165 23.92 8.01 8.80
CA LEU A 165 23.11 6.82 8.56
C LEU A 165 21.75 7.18 7.96
N LEU A 166 21.07 8.20 8.50
CA LEU A 166 19.79 8.66 7.97
C LEU A 166 19.92 9.13 6.52
N ALA A 167 20.98 9.88 6.18
CA ALA A 167 21.25 10.31 4.81
C ALA A 167 21.46 9.12 3.86
N GLU A 168 22.17 8.08 4.31
CA GLU A 168 22.38 6.87 3.50
C GLU A 168 21.08 6.08 3.30
N LEU A 169 20.26 5.93 4.35
CA LEU A 169 18.95 5.29 4.25
C LEU A 169 18.03 6.05 3.27
N GLU A 170 18.08 7.38 3.27
CA GLU A 170 17.34 8.20 2.31
C GLU A 170 17.83 8.00 0.87
N SER A 171 19.14 7.92 0.66
CA SER A 171 19.74 7.65 -0.64
C SER A 171 19.32 6.28 -1.18
N GLU A 172 19.47 5.23 -0.37
CA GLU A 172 19.10 3.86 -0.76
C GLU A 172 17.60 3.73 -1.00
N ALA A 173 16.77 4.38 -0.17
CA ALA A 173 15.32 4.39 -0.39
C ALA A 173 14.95 4.98 -1.76
N GLN A 174 15.62 6.06 -2.19
CA GLN A 174 15.40 6.62 -3.53
C GLN A 174 15.82 5.66 -4.64
N VAL A 175 16.93 4.94 -4.48
CA VAL A 175 17.39 3.92 -5.43
C VAL A 175 16.35 2.80 -5.55
N GLN A 176 15.85 2.28 -4.43
CA GLN A 176 14.85 1.22 -4.42
C GLN A 176 13.51 1.68 -5.02
N MET A 177 13.06 2.89 -4.71
CA MET A 177 11.85 3.46 -5.33
C MET A 177 11.97 3.59 -6.85
N ARG A 178 13.15 3.98 -7.36
CA ARG A 178 13.41 4.03 -8.82
C ARG A 178 13.34 2.64 -9.44
N ARG A 179 13.92 1.63 -8.80
CA ARG A 179 13.88 0.22 -9.25
C ARG A 179 12.47 -0.37 -9.25
N MET A 180 11.65 0.00 -8.28
CA MET A 180 10.23 -0.40 -8.25
C MET A 180 9.46 0.20 -9.44
N LYS A 181 9.64 1.51 -9.70
CA LYS A 181 8.96 2.22 -10.79
C LYS A 181 9.35 1.72 -12.18
N SER A 182 10.61 1.32 -12.39
CA SER A 182 11.05 0.77 -13.67
C SER A 182 10.47 -0.62 -13.97
N ARG A 183 10.14 -1.41 -12.95
CA ARG A 183 9.55 -2.76 -13.12
C ARG A 183 8.05 -2.75 -13.44
N GLY A 184 7.31 -1.73 -12.98
CA GLY A 184 5.87 -1.60 -13.27
C GLY A 184 5.53 -0.99 -14.64
N ARG A 185 6.52 -0.76 -15.51
CA ARG A 185 6.33 -0.18 -16.88
C ARG A 185 6.33 -1.23 -18.00
N HIS A 186 6.27 -2.51 -17.66
CA HIS A 186 6.25 -3.63 -18.62
C HIS A 186 4.95 -4.43 -18.52
#